data_AF-A0A976JK77-F1
#
_entry.id   AF-A0A976JK77-F1
#
_cell.length_a   1.000
_cell.length_b   1.000
_cell.length_c   1.000
_cell.angle_alpha   90.00
_cell.angle_beta   90.00
_cell.angle_gamma   90.00
#
_symmetry.space_group_name_H-M   'P 1'
#
loop_
_entity.id
_entity.type
_entity.pdbx_description
1 polymer ?
#
loop_
_entity_poly.entity_id
_entity_poly.type
_entity_poly.pdbx_seq_one_letter_code
_entity_poly.pdbx_strand_id
1 'polypeptide(L)'
;MKKLILFLFFTSLPVYGDQLVDFCIAVNGELHRSYRCPKSGLKLPVRTCEYFNSQGDLQFVNGCSGPTGGHREYFFKACVVHDLCYHHEPSTNGLERRDCDQLFLRTALEGCEQAPNQKVCQNWAKLMYNSLRLIGGPAYHCADEPANYSSL
;
A
#
# COMPACT_ATOMS: atom_id res chain seq x y z
N MET A 1 36.09 -22.40 -42.03
CA MET A 1 35.00 -22.93 -41.18
C MET A 1 34.44 -21.79 -40.34
N LYS A 2 33.22 -21.29 -40.65
CA LYS A 2 32.55 -20.22 -39.89
C LYS A 2 32.01 -20.82 -38.58
N LYS A 3 32.53 -20.41 -37.43
CA LYS A 3 31.90 -20.69 -36.14
C LYS A 3 30.93 -19.55 -35.82
N LEU A 4 29.64 -19.89 -35.81
CA LEU A 4 28.53 -19.02 -35.47
C LEU A 4 28.63 -18.70 -33.97
N ILE A 5 28.87 -17.43 -33.62
CA ILE A 5 28.84 -16.96 -32.22
C ILE A 5 27.38 -16.73 -31.86
N LEU A 6 26.82 -17.60 -31.03
CA LEU A 6 25.48 -17.47 -30.48
C LEU A 6 25.51 -16.39 -29.38
N PHE A 7 25.07 -15.17 -29.71
CA PHE A 7 24.82 -14.13 -28.73
C PHE A 7 23.57 -14.52 -27.92
N LEU A 8 23.79 -15.08 -26.73
CA LEU A 8 22.74 -15.20 -25.70
C LEU A 8 22.42 -13.80 -25.20
N PHE A 9 21.35 -13.20 -25.71
CA PHE A 9 20.72 -12.04 -25.09
C PHE A 9 20.16 -12.48 -23.73
N PHE A 10 20.92 -12.25 -22.66
CA PHE A 10 20.38 -12.17 -21.31
C PHE A 10 19.50 -10.92 -21.25
N THR A 11 18.23 -11.04 -21.63
CA THR A 11 17.25 -10.02 -21.28
C THR A 11 17.00 -10.15 -19.78
N SER A 12 17.60 -9.26 -18.98
CA SER A 12 17.18 -9.08 -17.59
C SER A 12 15.72 -8.66 -17.61
N LEU A 13 14.82 -9.61 -17.33
CA LEU A 13 13.44 -9.26 -16.97
C LEU A 13 13.53 -8.27 -15.80
N PRO A 14 12.81 -7.15 -15.84
CA PRO A 14 12.77 -6.25 -14.70
C PRO A 14 12.23 -7.05 -13.52
N VAL A 15 13.09 -7.31 -12.54
CA VAL A 15 12.68 -7.76 -11.22
C VAL A 15 11.96 -6.56 -10.63
N TYR A 16 10.64 -6.49 -10.82
CA TYR A 16 9.83 -5.53 -10.09
C TYR A 16 9.94 -5.90 -8.62
N GLY A 17 10.72 -5.11 -7.89
CA GLY A 17 10.93 -5.25 -6.45
C GLY A 17 9.60 -5.26 -5.72
N ASP A 18 9.58 -5.95 -4.60
CA ASP A 18 8.42 -5.98 -3.73
C ASP A 18 8.30 -4.62 -3.04
N GLN A 19 7.44 -3.75 -3.56
CA GLN A 19 7.35 -2.35 -3.11
C GLN A 19 7.11 -2.20 -1.60
N LEU A 20 6.44 -3.17 -0.95
CA LEU A 20 6.29 -3.15 0.50
C LEU A 20 7.63 -3.37 1.21
N VAL A 21 8.45 -4.31 0.71
CA VAL A 21 9.80 -4.56 1.23
C VAL A 21 10.67 -3.34 1.03
N ASP A 22 10.64 -2.75 -0.18
CA ASP A 22 11.44 -1.57 -0.50
C ASP A 22 11.05 -0.38 0.37
N PHE A 23 9.75 -0.14 0.56
CA PHE A 23 9.24 0.86 1.49
C PHE A 23 9.72 0.59 2.91
N CYS A 24 9.64 -0.67 3.37
CA CYS A 24 10.00 -1.01 4.74
C CYS A 24 11.47 -0.78 5.03
N ILE A 25 12.35 -1.12 4.08
CA ILE A 25 13.78 -0.81 4.17
C ILE A 25 13.99 0.70 4.21
N ALA A 26 13.30 1.46 3.37
CA ALA A 26 13.47 2.92 3.28
C ALA A 26 13.08 3.66 4.57
N VAL A 27 12.08 3.15 5.31
CA VAL A 27 11.65 3.73 6.59
C VAL A 27 12.33 3.09 7.80
N ASN A 28 13.34 2.23 7.59
CA ASN A 28 14.01 1.46 8.65
C ASN A 28 13.00 0.67 9.53
N GLY A 29 12.00 0.08 8.88
CA GLY A 29 10.94 -0.69 9.52
C GLY A 29 11.25 -2.18 9.63
N GLU A 30 10.36 -2.88 10.32
CA GLU A 30 10.34 -4.34 10.44
C GLU A 30 9.22 -4.95 9.60
N LEU A 31 9.56 -5.92 8.76
CA LEU A 31 8.58 -6.63 7.94
C LEU A 31 8.05 -7.88 8.65
N HIS A 32 6.80 -7.85 9.05
CA HIS A 32 6.11 -8.99 9.64
C HIS A 32 5.36 -9.79 8.58
N ARG A 33 5.31 -11.13 8.73
CA ARG A 33 4.55 -12.02 7.84
C ARG A 33 3.03 -11.98 8.05
N SER A 34 2.62 -11.59 9.25
CA SER A 34 1.24 -11.37 9.67
C SER A 34 1.25 -10.31 10.75
N TYR A 35 0.14 -9.59 10.91
CA TYR A 35 0.03 -8.53 11.91
C TYR A 35 -1.12 -8.79 12.87
N ARG A 36 -1.00 -8.26 14.08
CA ARG A 36 -2.05 -8.29 15.07
C ARG A 36 -2.40 -6.85 15.41
N CYS A 37 -3.63 -6.45 15.12
CA CYS A 37 -4.10 -5.11 15.46
C CYS A 37 -3.94 -4.84 16.96
N PRO A 38 -3.18 -3.80 17.35
CA PRO A 38 -2.99 -3.45 18.75
C PRO A 38 -4.31 -3.30 19.52
N LYS A 39 -5.30 -2.62 18.91
CA LYS A 39 -6.57 -2.30 19.56
C LYS A 39 -7.53 -3.49 19.68
N SER A 40 -7.79 -4.18 18.57
CA SER A 40 -8.83 -5.22 18.51
C SER A 40 -8.30 -6.64 18.69
N GLY A 41 -6.97 -6.83 18.63
CA GLY A 41 -6.34 -8.15 18.58
C GLY A 41 -6.60 -8.93 17.28
N LEU A 42 -7.28 -8.33 16.29
CA LEU A 42 -7.55 -8.94 14.99
C LEU A 42 -6.25 -9.37 14.31
N LYS A 43 -6.16 -10.63 13.92
CA LYS A 43 -5.01 -11.15 13.18
C LYS A 43 -5.21 -10.94 11.68
N LEU A 44 -4.34 -10.15 11.07
CA LEU A 44 -4.28 -9.89 9.65
C LEU A 44 -3.27 -10.85 8.99
N PRO A 45 -3.71 -11.81 8.15
CA PRO A 45 -2.82 -12.77 7.49
C PRO A 45 -2.14 -12.15 6.25
N VAL A 46 -1.59 -10.95 6.41
CA VAL A 46 -0.94 -10.15 5.36
C VAL A 46 0.39 -9.62 5.87
N ARG A 47 1.35 -9.46 4.95
CA ARG A 47 2.64 -8.86 5.29
C ARG A 47 2.46 -7.40 5.64
N THR A 48 3.16 -6.95 6.67
CA THR A 48 3.00 -5.61 7.23
C THR A 48 4.37 -5.06 7.54
N CYS A 49 4.66 -3.85 7.08
CA CYS A 49 5.79 -3.09 7.56
C CYS A 49 5.37 -2.30 8.78
N GLU A 50 6.02 -2.51 9.92
CA GLU A 50 5.87 -1.70 11.12
C GLU A 50 7.11 -0.81 11.28
N TYR A 51 6.93 0.46 11.61
CA TYR A 51 8.03 1.40 11.79
C TYR A 51 7.63 2.57 12.70
N PHE A 52 8.62 3.30 13.20
CA PHE A 52 8.39 4.57 13.89
C PHE A 52 8.62 5.73 12.94
N ASN A 53 7.68 6.67 12.86
CA ASN A 53 7.85 7.89 12.07
C ASN A 53 8.88 8.84 12.73
N SER A 54 9.14 10.00 12.11
CA SER A 54 10.07 11.00 12.65
C SER A 54 9.57 11.70 13.93
N GLN A 55 8.31 11.53 14.28
CA GLN A 55 7.69 12.02 15.52
C GLN A 55 7.77 10.99 16.66
N GLY A 56 8.20 9.76 16.37
CA GLY A 56 8.22 8.66 17.33
C GLY A 56 6.89 7.90 17.47
N ASP A 57 5.94 8.12 16.57
CA ASP A 57 4.68 7.38 16.54
C ASP A 57 4.86 6.06 15.80
N LEU A 58 4.29 4.98 16.35
CA LEU A 58 4.21 3.69 15.69
C LEU A 58 3.27 3.78 14.49
N GLN A 59 3.73 3.34 13.32
CA GLN A 59 2.95 3.24 12.10
C GLN A 59 3.12 1.84 11.51
N PHE A 60 2.10 1.40 10.79
CA PHE A 60 2.17 0.15 10.08
C PHE A 60 1.36 0.20 8.79
N VAL A 61 1.88 -0.44 7.75
CA VAL A 61 1.28 -0.47 6.42
C VAL A 61 1.42 -1.85 5.79
N ASN A 62 0.41 -2.24 5.02
CA ASN A 62 0.36 -3.48 4.25
C ASN A 62 0.61 -3.25 2.76
N GLY A 63 0.58 -1.99 2.32
CA GLY A 63 0.62 -1.62 0.91
C GLY A 63 -0.55 -2.23 0.16
N CYS A 64 -0.38 -2.46 -1.15
CA CYS A 64 -1.45 -3.03 -1.96
C CYS A 64 -1.55 -4.56 -1.77
N SER A 65 -2.24 -4.95 -0.68
CA SER A 65 -2.53 -6.35 -0.30
C SER A 65 -3.57 -7.03 -1.18
N GLY A 66 -4.47 -6.25 -1.79
CA GLY A 66 -5.47 -6.73 -2.75
C GLY A 66 -5.00 -6.69 -4.22
N PRO A 67 -5.84 -7.19 -5.15
CA PRO A 67 -5.57 -7.12 -6.59
C PRO A 67 -5.52 -5.67 -7.10
N THR A 68 -4.50 -5.35 -7.91
CA THR A 68 -4.32 -4.00 -8.50
C THR A 68 -4.51 -3.96 -10.02
N GLY A 69 -4.83 -5.08 -10.65
CA GLY A 69 -4.96 -5.15 -12.11
C GLY A 69 -3.67 -4.96 -12.89
N GLY A 70 -2.51 -5.09 -12.24
CA GLY A 70 -1.21 -4.81 -12.86
C GLY A 70 -0.80 -3.33 -12.79
N HIS A 71 -1.43 -2.53 -11.92
CA HIS A 71 -1.10 -1.13 -11.70
C HIS A 71 -0.51 -0.88 -10.29
N ARG A 72 0.22 -1.86 -9.75
CA ARG A 72 0.69 -1.80 -8.35
C ARG A 72 1.61 -0.60 -8.14
N GLU A 73 2.51 -0.36 -9.09
CA GLU A 73 3.47 0.73 -9.09
C GLU A 73 2.81 2.11 -9.03
N TYR A 74 1.63 2.26 -9.64
CA TYR A 74 0.85 3.50 -9.63
C TYR A 74 -0.02 3.65 -8.38
N PHE A 75 -0.39 2.54 -7.74
CA PHE A 75 -1.27 2.54 -6.56
C PHE A 75 -0.53 2.45 -5.23
N PHE A 76 0.75 2.10 -5.22
CA PHE A 76 1.46 1.81 -3.97
C PHE A 76 1.40 2.98 -2.98
N LYS A 77 1.62 4.22 -3.45
CA LYS A 77 1.46 5.42 -2.61
C LYS A 77 0.04 5.53 -2.04
N ALA A 78 -0.98 5.30 -2.87
CA ALA A 78 -2.38 5.35 -2.43
C ALA A 78 -2.69 4.30 -1.38
N CYS A 79 -2.17 3.08 -1.53
CA CYS A 79 -2.32 2.01 -0.54
C CYS A 79 -1.64 2.35 0.80
N VAL A 80 -0.41 2.89 0.78
CA VAL A 80 0.29 3.35 1.99
C VAL A 80 -0.49 4.45 2.70
N VAL A 81 -0.94 5.46 1.97
CA VAL A 81 -1.74 6.56 2.53
C VAL A 81 -3.07 6.05 3.10
N HIS A 82 -3.70 5.07 2.43
CA HIS A 82 -4.89 4.42 2.93
C HIS A 82 -4.61 3.75 4.26
N ASP A 83 -3.65 2.82 4.33
CA ASP A 83 -3.32 2.08 5.55
C ASP A 83 -3.04 3.02 6.74
N LEU A 84 -2.24 4.08 6.52
CA LEU A 84 -1.93 5.08 7.54
C LEU A 84 -3.19 5.75 8.10
N CYS A 85 -4.09 6.20 7.22
CA CYS A 85 -5.39 6.75 7.65
C CYS A 85 -6.25 5.67 8.32
N TYR A 86 -6.35 4.51 7.69
CA TYR A 86 -7.28 3.45 8.04
C TYR A 86 -7.03 2.87 9.41
N HIS A 87 -5.77 2.74 9.79
CA HIS A 87 -5.38 2.13 11.04
C HIS A 87 -5.43 3.08 12.23
N HIS A 88 -5.18 4.38 12.01
CA HIS A 88 -5.05 5.37 13.09
C HIS A 88 -6.28 6.26 13.27
N GLU A 89 -7.25 6.22 12.36
CA GLU A 89 -8.52 6.92 12.52
C GLU A 89 -9.57 6.05 13.20
N PRO A 90 -10.48 6.63 14.00
CA PRO A 90 -10.72 8.07 14.19
C PRO A 90 -9.84 8.72 15.28
N SER A 91 -8.93 7.99 15.92
CA SER A 91 -8.16 8.51 17.08
C SER A 91 -7.29 9.71 16.77
N THR A 92 -6.78 9.84 15.54
CA THR A 92 -5.90 10.97 15.18
C THR A 92 -6.67 12.25 14.87
N ASN A 93 -7.58 12.25 13.89
CA ASN A 93 -8.27 13.46 13.42
C ASN A 93 -9.80 13.32 13.34
N GLY A 94 -10.37 12.21 13.79
CA GLY A 94 -11.81 11.97 13.75
C GLY A 94 -12.35 11.62 12.36
N LEU A 95 -11.49 11.15 11.45
CA LEU A 95 -11.94 10.76 10.10
C LEU A 95 -12.66 9.42 10.12
N GLU A 96 -13.67 9.28 9.29
CA GLU A 96 -14.36 8.02 9.11
C GLU A 96 -13.62 7.13 8.10
N ARG A 97 -13.93 5.83 8.14
CA ARG A 97 -13.49 4.84 7.14
C ARG A 97 -13.66 5.34 5.70
N ARG A 98 -14.78 6.01 5.41
CA ARG A 98 -15.11 6.55 4.09
C ARG A 98 -14.12 7.63 3.66
N ASP A 99 -13.64 8.45 4.58
CA ASP A 99 -12.69 9.52 4.27
C ASP A 99 -11.34 8.93 3.85
N CYS A 100 -10.88 7.87 4.55
CA CYS A 100 -9.69 7.12 4.15
C CYS A 100 -9.87 6.45 2.78
N ASP A 101 -11.02 5.83 2.51
CA ASP A 101 -11.32 5.22 1.20
C ASP A 101 -11.35 6.28 0.07
N GLN A 102 -11.89 7.48 0.36
CA GLN A 102 -11.92 8.59 -0.60
C GLN A 102 -10.52 9.16 -0.85
N LEU A 103 -9.70 9.24 0.19
CA LEU A 103 -8.29 9.63 0.10
C LEU A 103 -7.51 8.64 -0.78
N PHE A 104 -7.71 7.33 -0.59
CA PHE A 104 -7.17 6.29 -1.46
C PHE A 104 -7.53 6.57 -2.93
N LEU A 105 -8.82 6.76 -3.22
CA LEU A 105 -9.28 6.93 -4.60
C LEU A 105 -8.62 8.14 -5.26
N ARG A 106 -8.56 9.29 -4.57
CA ARG A 106 -7.92 10.50 -5.09
C ARG A 106 -6.44 10.24 -5.40
N THR A 107 -5.68 9.73 -4.45
CA THR A 107 -4.24 9.46 -4.60
C THR A 107 -3.97 8.41 -5.70
N ALA A 108 -4.84 7.41 -5.84
CA ALA A 108 -4.73 6.40 -6.89
C ALA A 108 -5.00 6.98 -8.29
N LEU A 109 -5.95 7.91 -8.41
CA LEU A 109 -6.24 8.61 -9.67
C LEU A 109 -5.08 9.51 -10.11
N GLU A 110 -4.41 10.17 -9.17
CA GLU A 110 -3.18 10.94 -9.42
C GLU A 110 -2.05 10.02 -9.92
N GLY A 111 -1.86 8.86 -9.28
CA GLY A 111 -0.90 7.86 -9.73
C GLY A 111 -1.15 7.37 -11.16
N CYS A 112 -2.41 7.29 -11.58
CA CYS A 112 -2.77 6.88 -12.95
C CYS A 112 -2.37 7.86 -14.04
N GLU A 113 -2.05 9.12 -13.73
CA GLU A 113 -1.60 10.10 -14.73
C GLU A 113 -0.30 9.67 -15.43
N GLN A 114 0.50 8.82 -14.75
CA GLN A 114 1.76 8.30 -15.26
C GLN A 114 1.61 6.91 -15.93
N ALA A 115 0.40 6.35 -15.97
CA ALA A 115 0.16 5.02 -16.51
C ALA A 115 0.06 5.03 -18.05
N PRO A 116 0.68 4.06 -18.76
CA PRO A 116 0.56 3.93 -20.21
C PRO A 116 -0.88 3.86 -20.72
N ASN A 117 -1.78 3.29 -19.92
CA ASN A 117 -3.22 3.30 -20.16
C ASN A 117 -3.96 3.87 -18.95
N GLN A 118 -4.01 5.20 -18.88
CA GLN A 118 -4.66 5.94 -17.80
C GLN A 118 -6.11 5.49 -17.56
N LYS A 119 -6.90 5.23 -18.61
CA LYS A 119 -8.31 4.81 -18.46
C LYS A 119 -8.44 3.46 -17.75
N VAL A 120 -7.62 2.48 -18.12
CA VAL A 120 -7.65 1.15 -17.47
C VAL A 120 -7.19 1.26 -16.02
N CYS A 121 -6.14 2.04 -15.75
CA CYS A 121 -5.68 2.33 -14.40
C CYS A 121 -6.80 2.97 -13.55
N GLN A 122 -7.45 4.03 -14.04
CA GLN A 122 -8.52 4.72 -13.32
C GLN A 122 -9.72 3.81 -13.03
N ASN A 123 -10.05 2.88 -13.93
CA ASN A 123 -11.10 1.88 -13.69
C ASN A 123 -10.72 0.92 -12.55
N TRP A 124 -9.46 0.50 -12.50
CA TRP A 124 -8.96 -0.32 -11.39
C TRP A 124 -8.94 0.45 -10.06
N ALA A 125 -8.55 1.73 -10.05
CA ALA A 125 -8.62 2.57 -8.85
C ALA A 125 -10.04 2.62 -8.28
N LYS A 126 -11.05 2.81 -9.15
CA LYS A 126 -12.48 2.79 -8.76
C LYS A 126 -12.92 1.41 -8.26
N LEU A 127 -12.45 0.33 -8.87
CA LEU A 127 -12.77 -1.03 -8.43
C LEU A 127 -12.19 -1.31 -7.04
N MET A 128 -10.95 -0.92 -6.79
CA MET A 128 -10.30 -1.05 -5.48
C MET A 128 -11.05 -0.23 -4.42
N TYR A 129 -11.37 1.03 -4.71
CA TYR A 129 -12.20 1.87 -3.83
C TYR A 129 -13.52 1.19 -3.45
N ASN A 130 -14.25 0.65 -4.43
CA ASN A 130 -15.49 -0.06 -4.15
C ASN A 130 -15.27 -1.32 -3.29
N SER A 131 -14.16 -2.02 -3.50
CA SER A 131 -13.80 -3.22 -2.73
C SER A 131 -13.49 -2.89 -1.26
N LEU A 132 -12.74 -1.80 -1.01
CA LEU A 132 -12.44 -1.30 0.34
C LEU A 132 -13.71 -0.99 1.13
N ARG A 133 -14.69 -0.38 0.47
CA ARG A 133 -16.00 -0.07 1.08
C ARG A 133 -16.78 -1.30 1.52
N LEU A 134 -16.61 -2.43 0.83
CA LEU A 134 -17.31 -3.68 1.13
C LEU A 134 -16.59 -4.54 2.18
N ILE A 135 -15.26 -4.64 2.10
CA ILE A 135 -14.50 -5.69 2.80
C ILE A 135 -13.61 -5.12 3.92
N GLY A 136 -13.22 -3.85 3.87
CA GLY A 136 -12.16 -3.33 4.75
C GLY A 136 -12.53 -3.21 6.23
N GLY A 137 -13.83 -3.15 6.56
CA GLY A 137 -14.33 -2.73 7.88
C GLY A 137 -13.60 -3.29 9.11
N PRO A 138 -13.29 -4.61 9.18
CA PRO A 138 -12.66 -5.19 10.37
C PRO A 138 -11.28 -4.63 10.74
N ALA A 139 -10.50 -4.14 9.77
CA ALA A 139 -9.14 -3.63 9.99
C ALA A 139 -9.10 -2.10 10.21
N TYR A 140 -10.26 -1.44 10.18
CA TYR A 140 -10.37 -0.01 10.46
C TYR A 140 -10.12 0.21 11.95
N HIS A 141 -9.39 1.28 12.27
CA HIS A 141 -9.03 1.61 13.64
C HIS A 141 -8.26 0.48 14.35
N CYS A 142 -7.26 -0.05 13.64
CA CYS A 142 -6.41 -1.15 14.10
C CYS A 142 -5.43 -0.71 15.20
N ALA A 143 -4.94 0.54 15.15
CA ALA A 143 -4.02 1.12 16.12
C ALA A 143 -4.74 1.46 17.44
N ASP A 144 -4.01 1.38 18.55
CA ASP A 144 -4.52 1.71 19.89
C ASP A 144 -4.26 3.18 20.27
N GLU A 145 -3.31 3.82 19.60
CA GLU A 145 -2.88 5.19 19.85
C GLU A 145 -2.99 6.05 18.57
N PRO A 146 -3.23 7.36 18.70
CA PRO A 146 -3.14 8.29 17.59
C PRO A 146 -1.70 8.37 17.07
N ALA A 147 -1.55 8.61 15.77
CA ALA A 147 -0.26 8.83 15.14
C ALA A 147 -0.31 10.03 14.19
N ASN A 148 0.78 10.80 14.13
CA ASN A 148 0.95 11.82 13.11
C ASN A 148 1.38 11.16 11.80
N TYR A 149 0.41 10.88 10.94
CA TYR A 149 0.69 10.54 9.55
C TYR A 149 0.38 11.76 8.69
N SER A 150 1.42 12.54 8.41
CA SER A 150 1.33 13.50 7.31
C SER A 150 1.07 12.70 6.05
N SER A 151 -0.07 12.94 5.39
CA SER A 151 -0.38 12.35 4.10
C SER A 151 0.78 12.64 3.14
N LEU A 152 1.59 11.62 2.83
CA LEU A 152 2.75 11.67 1.93
C LEU A 152 2.42 12.35 0.59
#